data_AF-A0A395JU51-F1
#
_entry.id   AF-A0A395JU51-F1
#
_cell.length_a   1.000
_cell.length_b   1.000
_cell.length_c   1.000
_cell.angle_alpha   90.00
_cell.angle_beta   90.00
_cell.angle_gamma   90.00
#
_symmetry.space_group_name_H-M   'P 1'
#
loop_
_entity.id
_entity.type
_entity.pdbx_description
1 polymer ?
#
loop_
_entity_poly.entity_id
_entity_poly.type
_entity_poly.pdbx_seq_one_letter_code
_entity_poly.pdbx_strand_id
1 'polypeptide(L)'
;MEYLLYIFIFYIGFYFYRLAENYEKNKWLFGISGVITFVISYFISLILYNFFLLVDVDNGNYTNIKFMSFITGLIFVFLSFQILNFMWKKKKKIKHKEVDEIGKQ
;
A
#
# COMPACT_ATOMS: atom_id res chain seq x y z
N MET A 1 14.54 17.99 1.76
CA MET A 1 13.18 17.42 1.67
C MET A 1 13.15 16.12 0.87
N GLU A 2 13.87 16.01 -0.24
CA GLU A 2 13.84 14.82 -1.12
C GLU A 2 14.36 13.54 -0.43
N TYR A 3 15.43 13.63 0.37
CA TYR A 3 15.96 12.48 1.12
C TYR A 3 14.96 11.83 2.08
N LEU A 4 14.09 12.63 2.70
CA LEU A 4 13.04 12.11 3.61
C LEU A 4 12.03 11.26 2.84
N LEU A 5 11.73 11.63 1.60
CA LEU A 5 10.78 10.91 0.75
C LEU A 5 11.35 9.56 0.32
N TYR A 6 12.65 9.49 -0.03
CA TYR A 6 13.32 8.22 -0.33
C TYR A 6 13.36 7.29 0.87
N ILE A 7 13.68 7.81 2.07
CA ILE A 7 13.65 7.04 3.31
C ILE A 7 12.23 6.51 3.56
N PHE A 8 11.22 7.35 3.36
CA PHE A 8 9.83 6.97 3.56
C PHE A 8 9.37 5.86 2.61
N ILE A 9 9.69 5.97 1.31
CA ILE A 9 9.38 4.94 0.32
C ILE A 9 10.11 3.62 0.64
N PHE A 10 11.37 3.71 1.09
CA PHE A 10 12.11 2.54 1.55
C PHE A 10 11.39 1.85 2.70
N TYR A 11 10.89 2.59 3.69
CA TYR A 11 10.10 2.02 4.78
C TYR A 11 8.82 1.36 4.29
N ILE A 12 8.07 1.98 3.36
CA ILE A 12 6.87 1.34 2.78
C ILE A 12 7.22 -0.03 2.19
N GLY A 13 8.25 -0.07 1.34
CA GLY A 13 8.69 -1.32 0.72
C GLY A 13 9.14 -2.35 1.77
N PHE A 14 9.89 -1.91 2.78
CA PHE A 14 10.36 -2.76 3.88
C PHE A 14 9.20 -3.34 4.70
N TYR A 15 8.16 -2.56 4.98
CA TYR A 15 6.98 -3.06 5.69
C TYR A 15 6.23 -4.13 4.88
N PHE A 16 6.05 -3.92 3.58
CA PHE A 16 5.42 -4.92 2.70
C PHE A 16 6.28 -6.16 2.53
N TYR A 17 7.60 -6.00 2.44
CA TYR A 17 8.56 -7.10 2.43
C TYR A 17 8.42 -7.97 3.69
N ARG A 18 8.43 -7.34 4.87
CA ARG A 18 8.30 -8.05 6.15
C ARG A 18 6.93 -8.70 6.32
N LEU A 19 5.87 -8.07 5.82
CA LEU A 19 4.54 -8.67 5.79
C LEU A 19 4.56 -9.96 4.96
N ALA A 20 5.09 -9.91 3.74
CA ALA A 20 5.16 -11.09 2.89
C ALA A 20 6.05 -12.20 3.49
N GLU A 21 7.15 -11.84 4.14
CA GLU A 21 8.00 -12.78 4.87
C GLU A 21 7.24 -13.53 5.97
N ASN A 22 6.47 -12.80 6.80
CA ASN A 22 5.68 -13.39 7.89
C ASN A 22 4.59 -14.37 7.42
N TYR A 23 4.19 -14.27 6.16
CA TYR A 23 3.16 -15.12 5.54
C TYR A 23 3.72 -16.08 4.49
N GLU A 24 5.05 -16.28 4.47
CA GLU A 24 5.76 -17.20 3.54
C GLU A 24 5.41 -16.91 2.06
N LYS A 25 5.28 -15.62 1.72
CA LYS A 25 5.07 -15.13 0.35
C LYS A 25 6.37 -14.58 -0.24
N ASN A 26 6.36 -14.34 -1.56
CA ASN A 26 7.53 -13.78 -2.25
C ASN A 26 7.81 -12.34 -1.79
N LYS A 27 8.82 -12.20 -0.93
CA LYS A 27 9.15 -10.97 -0.19
C LYS A 27 9.48 -9.81 -1.13
N TRP A 28 10.25 -10.08 -2.19
CA TRP A 28 10.68 -9.07 -3.16
C TRP A 28 9.51 -8.52 -3.98
N LEU A 29 8.64 -9.41 -4.46
CA LEU A 29 7.48 -9.01 -5.27
C LEU A 29 6.56 -8.10 -4.45
N PHE A 30 6.26 -8.48 -3.21
CA PHE A 30 5.39 -7.67 -2.37
C PHE A 30 6.04 -6.38 -1.87
N GLY A 31 7.33 -6.38 -1.54
CA GLY A 31 8.06 -5.17 -1.18
C GLY A 31 8.03 -4.12 -2.32
N ILE A 32 8.30 -4.55 -3.55
CA ILE A 32 8.20 -3.70 -4.74
C ILE A 32 6.74 -3.27 -4.98
N SER A 33 5.78 -4.19 -4.79
CA SER A 33 4.36 -3.87 -4.97
C SER A 33 3.89 -2.75 -4.06
N GLY A 34 4.34 -2.69 -2.80
CA GLY A 34 3.98 -1.61 -1.87
C GLY A 34 4.45 -0.24 -2.34
N VAL A 35 5.68 -0.17 -2.87
CA VAL A 35 6.23 1.06 -3.48
C VAL A 35 5.45 1.44 -4.73
N ILE A 36 5.17 0.47 -5.60
CA ILE A 36 4.37 0.70 -6.81
C ILE A 36 2.96 1.20 -6.45
N THR A 37 2.32 0.63 -5.44
CA THR A 37 1.00 1.08 -4.96
C THR A 37 1.04 2.53 -4.50
N PHE A 38 2.07 2.96 -3.79
CA PHE A 38 2.23 4.36 -3.40
C PHE A 38 2.34 5.29 -4.62
N VAL A 39 3.22 4.94 -5.57
CA VAL A 39 3.44 5.76 -6.77
C VAL A 39 2.17 5.83 -7.62
N ILE A 40 1.53 4.69 -7.89
CA ILE A 40 0.30 4.62 -8.69
C ILE A 40 -0.82 5.41 -8.03
N SER A 41 -1.04 5.24 -6.71
CA SER A 41 -2.09 5.97 -6.01
C SER A 41 -1.87 7.48 -6.02
N TYR A 42 -0.64 7.94 -5.83
CA TYR A 42 -0.30 9.36 -5.94
C TYR A 42 -0.64 9.94 -7.32
N PHE A 43 -0.24 9.27 -8.41
CA PHE A 43 -0.53 9.73 -9.78
C PHE A 43 -2.02 9.67 -10.10
N ILE A 44 -2.70 8.59 -9.72
CA ILE A 44 -4.15 8.46 -9.90
C ILE A 44 -4.88 9.58 -9.16
N SER A 45 -4.54 9.83 -7.88
CA SER A 45 -5.13 10.91 -7.11
C SER A 45 -4.90 12.27 -7.76
N LEU A 46 -3.69 12.53 -8.26
CA LEU A 46 -3.39 13.77 -8.97
C LEU A 46 -4.30 13.93 -10.20
N ILE A 47 -4.44 12.90 -11.04
CA ILE A 47 -5.31 12.94 -12.22
C ILE A 47 -6.78 13.12 -11.81
N LEU A 48 -7.24 12.38 -10.80
CA LEU A 48 -8.62 12.47 -10.31
C LEU A 48 -8.95 13.87 -9.78
N TYR A 49 -8.08 14.48 -8.98
CA TYR A 49 -8.30 15.84 -8.48
C TYR A 49 -8.30 16.87 -9.60
N ASN A 50 -7.46 16.72 -10.63
CA ASN A 50 -7.48 17.64 -11.77
C ASN A 50 -8.73 17.46 -12.64
N PHE A 51 -9.20 16.24 -12.84
CA PHE A 51 -10.33 15.95 -13.72
C PHE A 51 -11.69 16.17 -13.07
N PHE A 52 -11.90 15.71 -11.84
CA PHE A 52 -13.20 15.78 -11.16
C PHE A 52 -13.50 17.14 -10.54
N LEU A 53 -12.47 17.84 -10.09
CA LEU A 53 -12.67 19.00 -9.23
C LEU A 53 -12.77 20.31 -10.03
N LEU A 54 -12.52 20.29 -11.36
CA LEU A 54 -12.52 21.47 -12.26
C LEU A 54 -11.89 22.70 -11.58
N VAL A 55 -10.87 22.46 -10.76
CA VAL A 55 -10.21 23.52 -10.01
C VAL A 55 -9.40 24.27 -11.02
N ASP A 56 -9.77 25.52 -11.29
CA ASP A 56 -8.88 26.45 -11.98
C ASP A 56 -7.54 26.37 -11.26
N VAL A 57 -6.55 25.82 -11.98
CA VAL A 57 -5.22 25.54 -11.45
C VAL A 57 -4.48 26.87 -11.38
N ASP A 58 -4.93 27.74 -10.49
CA ASP A 58 -4.10 28.84 -10.04
C ASP A 58 -3.00 28.27 -9.13
N ASN A 59 -1.83 28.92 -9.11
CA ASN A 59 -0.62 28.40 -8.46
C ASN A 59 -0.82 28.07 -6.96
N GLY A 60 -1.77 28.74 -6.29
CA GLY A 60 -2.15 28.45 -4.90
C GLY A 60 -2.82 27.09 -4.68
N ASN A 61 -3.59 26.61 -5.66
CA ASN A 61 -4.32 25.34 -5.56
C ASN A 61 -3.43 24.13 -5.86
N TYR A 62 -2.41 24.29 -6.71
CA TYR A 62 -1.55 23.18 -7.13
C TYR A 62 -0.75 22.55 -5.98
N THR A 63 -0.25 23.37 -5.06
CA THR A 63 0.47 22.89 -3.86
C THR A 63 -0.47 22.09 -2.94
N ASN A 64 -1.71 22.56 -2.76
CA ASN A 64 -2.72 21.88 -1.96
C ASN A 64 -3.11 20.53 -2.58
N ILE A 65 -3.27 20.47 -3.91
CA ILE A 65 -3.58 19.24 -4.63
C ILE A 65 -2.46 18.21 -4.46
N LYS A 66 -1.19 18.62 -4.62
CA LYS A 66 -0.04 17.72 -4.39
C LYS A 66 -0.03 17.14 -2.98
N PHE A 67 -0.27 17.99 -1.98
CA PHE A 67 -0.30 17.57 -0.58
C PHE A 67 -1.45 16.59 -0.31
N MET A 68 -2.64 16.86 -0.84
CA MET A 68 -3.79 15.95 -0.75
C MET A 68 -3.51 14.61 -1.46
N SER A 69 -2.95 14.63 -2.66
CA SER A 69 -2.55 13.40 -3.38
C SER A 69 -1.53 12.58 -2.60
N PHE A 70 -0.57 13.24 -1.93
CA PHE A 70 0.40 12.57 -1.07
C PHE A 70 -0.29 11.86 0.10
N ILE A 71 -1.18 12.54 0.83
CA ILE A 71 -1.95 11.94 1.94
C ILE A 71 -2.81 10.77 1.44
N THR A 72 -3.50 10.94 0.32
CA THR A 72 -4.32 9.88 -0.27
C THR A 72 -3.48 8.66 -0.64
N GLY A 73 -2.27 8.87 -1.18
CA GLY A 73 -1.31 7.79 -1.43
C GLY A 73 -0.93 7.03 -0.16
N LEU A 74 -0.69 7.73 0.95
CA LEU A 74 -0.42 7.09 2.25
C LEU A 74 -1.58 6.24 2.74
N ILE A 75 -2.80 6.77 2.65
CA ILE A 75 -4.02 6.06 3.04
C ILE A 75 -4.16 4.79 2.19
N PHE A 76 -3.91 4.87 0.89
CA PHE A 76 -4.04 3.75 -0.03
C PHE A 76 -3.01 2.63 0.24
N VAL A 77 -1.76 3.01 0.56
CA VAL A 77 -0.71 2.08 0.98
C VAL A 77 -1.11 1.38 2.28
N PHE A 78 -1.57 2.15 3.28
CA PHE A 78 -2.02 1.60 4.57
C PHE A 78 -3.20 0.64 4.39
N LEU A 79 -4.19 1.02 3.59
CA LEU A 79 -5.35 0.19 3.30
C LEU A 79 -4.94 -1.11 2.59
N SER A 80 -4.07 -1.00 1.58
CA SER A 80 -3.54 -2.15 0.85
C SER A 80 -2.78 -3.11 1.77
N PHE A 81 -1.96 -2.57 2.68
CA PHE A 81 -1.26 -3.36 3.70
C PHE A 81 -2.24 -4.12 4.61
N GLN A 82 -3.28 -3.44 5.09
CA GLN A 82 -4.31 -4.04 5.96
C GLN A 82 -5.09 -5.14 5.25
N ILE A 83 -5.49 -4.92 3.99
CA ILE A 83 -6.21 -5.90 3.18
C ILE A 83 -5.35 -7.16 3.00
N LEU A 84 -4.08 -7.00 2.59
CA LEU A 84 -3.15 -8.13 2.43
C LEU A 84 -2.96 -8.90 3.74
N ASN A 85 -2.73 -8.18 4.84
CA ASN A 85 -2.58 -8.77 6.17
C ASN A 85 -3.84 -9.57 6.57
N PHE A 86 -5.03 -9.00 6.38
CA PHE A 86 -6.30 -9.66 6.70
C PHE A 86 -6.52 -10.91 5.84
N MET A 87 -6.31 -10.81 4.52
CA MET A 87 -6.45 -11.92 3.59
C MET A 87 -5.51 -13.07 3.92
N TRP A 88 -4.25 -12.78 4.23
CA TRP A 88 -3.25 -13.80 4.53
C TRP A 88 -3.44 -14.41 5.92
N LYS A 89 -3.86 -13.61 6.91
CA LYS A 89 -4.26 -14.10 8.23
C LYS A 89 -5.42 -15.10 8.13
N LYS A 90 -6.41 -14.82 7.29
CA LYS A 90 -7.54 -15.74 7.05
C LYS A 90 -7.06 -17.06 6.44
N LYS A 91 -6.18 -17.00 5.42
CA LYS A 91 -5.62 -18.21 4.78
C LYS A 91 -4.78 -19.06 5.74
N LYS A 92 -3.96 -18.44 6.60
CA LYS A 92 -3.15 -19.15 7.60
C LYS A 92 -4.02 -19.90 8.61
N LYS A 93 -5.15 -19.32 9.04
CA LYS A 93 -6.10 -19.97 9.95
C LYS A 93 -6.80 -21.19 9.32
N ILE A 94 -7.11 -21.14 8.02
CA ILE A 94 -7.77 -22.25 7.30
C ILE A 94 -6.81 -23.45 7.22
N LYS A 95 -5.55 -23.22 6.81
CA LYS A 95 -4.54 -24.28 6.71
C LYS A 95 -4.29 -25.02 8.03
N HIS A 96 -4.35 -24.34 9.17
CA HIS A 96 -4.23 -25.00 10.48
C HIS A 96 -5.41 -25.92 10.80
N LYS A 97 -6.65 -25.49 10.50
CA LYS A 97 -7.85 -26.30 10.77
C LYS A 97 -7.88 -27.59 9.97
N GLU A 98 -7.48 -27.53 8.70
CA GLU A 98 -7.45 -28.72 7.82
C GLU A 98 -6.43 -29.77 8.30
N VAL A 99 -5.28 -29.34 8.84
CA VAL A 99 -4.26 -30.25 9.39
C VAL A 99 -4.74 -30.93 10.68
N ASP A 100 -5.44 -30.19 11.55
CA ASP A 100 -5.99 -30.74 12.80
C ASP A 100 -7.13 -31.76 12.56
N GLU A 101 -7.82 -31.69 11.43
CA GLU A 101 -8.86 -32.66 11.04
C GLU A 101 -8.29 -33.96 10.45
N ILE A 102 -7.16 -33.90 9.73
CA ILE A 102 -6.49 -35.11 9.19
C ILE A 102 -5.88 -35.95 10.31
N GLY A 103 -5.37 -35.34 11.38
CA GLY A 103 -4.78 -36.06 12.53
C GLY A 103 -5.80 -36.71 13.49
N LYS A 104 -7.09 -36.55 13.24
CA LYS A 104 -8.18 -37.15 14.03
C LYS A 104 -8.82 -38.39 13.39
N GLN A 105 -8.35 -38.80 12.21
CA GLN A 105 -8.68 -40.09 11.57
C GLN A 105 -7.62 -41.13 11.91
#